data_AF-A0A3M1EVB1-F1
#
_entry.id   AF-A0A3M1EVB1-F1
#
_cell.length_a   1.000
_cell.length_b   1.000
_cell.length_c   1.000
_cell.angle_alpha   90.00
_cell.angle_beta   90.00
_cell.angle_gamma   90.00
#
_symmetry.space_group_name_H-M   'P 1'
#
loop_
_entity.id
_entity.type
_entity.pdbx_description
1 polymer ?
#
loop_
_entity_poly.entity_id
_entity_poly.type
_entity_poly.pdbx_seq_one_letter_code
_entity_poly.pdbx_strand_id
1 'polypeptide(L)'
;MNGKPKRSMQAFYPRQKWAKWMVKLPLYLWRLGLGPLSGKIFLVLTTTGRKSGLPRHTMVEYHVVNGKKVAPCAFGAKSQWYKNIQADPRVTVQTADGTERMRAVRVTEDEELRAIFETLQRRDPALLNWYLQSLGIEPTADSVIANKERVYFIRFDPTDEPTPPGLEVDLAWLWPVALLGLLAMKMLPGRKE
;
A
#
# COMPACT_ATOMS: atom_id res chain seq x y z
N MET A 1 12.07 -34.93 -0.74
CA MET A 1 12.09 -34.22 -2.04
C MET A 1 12.40 -32.75 -1.79
N ASN A 2 13.60 -32.30 -2.17
CA ASN A 2 14.10 -30.94 -1.96
C ASN A 2 13.49 -29.94 -2.96
N GLY A 3 12.40 -29.28 -2.57
CA GLY A 3 11.86 -28.12 -3.30
C GLY A 3 12.52 -26.83 -2.81
N LYS A 4 13.59 -26.37 -3.49
CA LYS A 4 14.12 -25.02 -3.25
C LYS A 4 12.97 -24.00 -3.39
N PRO A 5 12.82 -23.01 -2.48
CA PRO A 5 11.73 -22.04 -2.58
C PRO A 5 11.82 -21.30 -3.92
N LYS A 6 10.74 -21.38 -4.71
CA LYS A 6 10.57 -20.62 -5.95
C LYS A 6 10.67 -19.13 -5.60
N ARG A 7 11.66 -18.45 -6.17
CA ARG A 7 11.97 -17.00 -6.09
C ARG A 7 11.10 -16.20 -5.12
N SER A 8 11.69 -15.83 -3.97
CA SER A 8 11.08 -14.93 -2.97
C SER A 8 10.49 -13.67 -3.60
N MET A 9 9.32 -13.23 -3.13
CA MET A 9 8.71 -11.95 -3.56
C MET A 9 9.67 -10.76 -3.34
N GLN A 10 10.50 -10.82 -2.28
CA GLN A 10 11.54 -9.80 -2.02
C GLN A 10 12.64 -9.78 -3.10
N ALA A 11 12.76 -10.82 -3.92
CA ALA A 11 13.62 -10.86 -5.10
C ALA A 11 12.94 -10.22 -6.33
N PHE A 12 11.61 -10.19 -6.37
CA PHE A 12 10.80 -9.58 -7.45
C PHE A 12 10.49 -8.09 -7.17
N TYR A 13 11.43 -7.32 -6.62
CA TYR A 13 11.21 -5.86 -6.55
C TYR A 13 11.20 -5.30 -7.98
N PRO A 14 10.12 -4.63 -8.45
CA PRO A 14 9.97 -4.25 -9.85
C PRO A 14 11.03 -3.20 -10.25
N ARG A 15 12.13 -3.68 -10.84
CA ARG A 15 13.18 -2.83 -11.42
C ARG A 15 12.77 -2.24 -12.76
N GLN A 16 11.87 -2.91 -13.48
CA GLN A 16 11.46 -2.60 -14.85
C GLN A 16 10.44 -1.44 -14.90
N LYS A 17 10.54 -0.59 -15.93
CA LYS A 17 9.77 0.67 -16.03
C LYS A 17 8.25 0.48 -16.18
N TRP A 18 7.79 -0.58 -16.86
CA TRP A 18 6.36 -0.85 -17.10
C TRP A 18 5.65 -1.37 -15.83
N ALA A 19 6.32 -2.21 -15.03
CA ALA A 19 5.79 -2.68 -13.75
C ALA A 19 5.55 -1.53 -12.77
N LYS A 20 6.38 -0.47 -12.84
CA LYS A 20 6.16 0.77 -12.08
C LYS A 20 4.90 1.52 -12.50
N TRP A 21 4.47 1.41 -13.76
CA TRP A 21 3.24 2.04 -14.23
C TRP A 21 1.99 1.34 -13.69
N MET A 22 1.98 0.00 -13.68
CA MET A 22 0.87 -0.77 -13.10
C MET A 22 0.68 -0.50 -11.61
N VAL A 23 1.77 -0.39 -10.84
CA VAL A 23 1.72 -0.05 -9.41
C VAL A 23 1.22 1.39 -9.17
N LYS A 24 1.32 2.26 -10.17
CA LYS A 24 0.83 3.65 -10.10
C LYS A 24 -0.62 3.82 -10.54
N LEU A 25 -1.21 2.88 -11.28
CA LEU A 25 -2.59 2.98 -11.77
C LEU A 25 -3.57 3.32 -10.64
N PRO A 26 -3.53 2.68 -9.47
CA PRO A 26 -4.46 3.02 -8.41
C PRO A 26 -4.24 4.41 -7.78
N LEU A 27 -2.99 4.91 -7.78
CA LEU A 27 -2.71 6.30 -7.37
C LEU A 27 -3.35 7.29 -8.34
N TYR A 28 -3.38 7.00 -9.64
CA TYR A 28 -4.08 7.83 -10.61
C TYR A 28 -5.61 7.79 -10.40
N LEU A 29 -6.18 6.62 -10.07
CA LEU A 29 -7.60 6.54 -9.67
C LEU A 29 -7.89 7.42 -8.46
N TRP A 30 -7.01 7.43 -7.46
CA TRP A 30 -7.12 8.33 -6.32
C TRP A 30 -7.13 9.81 -6.75
N ARG A 31 -6.17 10.22 -7.59
CA ARG A 31 -6.06 11.59 -8.11
C ARG A 31 -7.25 12.02 -8.96
N LEU A 32 -7.99 11.07 -9.55
CA LEU A 32 -9.24 11.30 -10.28
C LEU A 32 -10.47 11.43 -9.38
N GLY A 33 -10.32 11.26 -8.06
CA GLY A 33 -11.42 11.34 -7.09
C GLY A 33 -12.12 10.00 -6.86
N LEU A 34 -11.59 8.91 -7.44
CA LEU A 34 -12.12 7.55 -7.27
C LEU A 34 -11.49 6.83 -6.06
N GLY A 35 -10.81 7.57 -5.19
CA GLY A 35 -10.15 7.06 -3.99
C GLY A 35 -11.03 6.23 -3.06
N PRO A 36 -12.30 6.61 -2.77
CA PRO A 36 -13.17 5.82 -1.89
C PRO A 36 -13.47 4.39 -2.38
N LEU A 37 -13.33 4.11 -3.68
CA LEU A 37 -13.56 2.77 -4.24
C LEU A 37 -12.42 1.81 -3.88
N SER A 38 -11.16 2.28 -3.90
CA SER A 38 -9.99 1.48 -3.52
C SER A 38 -9.59 1.65 -2.04
N GLY A 39 -10.03 2.74 -1.41
CA GLY A 39 -9.66 3.20 -0.08
C GLY A 39 -10.10 2.30 1.08
N LYS A 40 -10.92 1.27 0.81
CA LYS A 40 -11.34 0.24 1.78
C LYS A 40 -10.36 -0.93 1.89
N ILE A 41 -9.56 -1.15 0.86
CA ILE A 41 -8.61 -2.27 0.74
C ILE A 41 -7.19 -1.72 0.82
N PHE A 42 -6.97 -0.56 0.23
CA PHE A 42 -5.68 0.09 0.15
C PHE A 42 -5.70 1.45 0.82
N LEU A 43 -4.56 1.82 1.38
CA LEU A 43 -4.31 3.18 1.82
C LEU A 43 -3.29 3.85 0.91
N VAL A 44 -3.44 5.16 0.71
CA VAL A 44 -2.37 5.99 0.17
C VAL A 44 -1.47 6.39 1.34
N LEU A 45 -0.24 5.89 1.28
CA LEU A 45 0.82 6.23 2.23
C LEU A 45 1.67 7.34 1.64
N THR A 46 1.72 8.47 2.32
CA THR A 46 2.64 9.56 2.01
C THR A 46 3.80 9.56 2.98
N THR A 47 5.02 9.45 2.45
CA THR A 47 6.28 9.51 3.20
C THR A 47 7.13 10.70 2.76
N THR A 48 8.02 11.17 3.63
CA THR A 48 9.06 12.15 3.27
C THR A 48 10.19 11.45 2.52
N GLY A 49 10.52 11.88 1.29
CA GLY A 49 11.61 11.29 0.53
C GLY A 49 12.97 11.56 1.17
N ARG A 50 13.58 10.56 1.82
CA ARG A 50 14.82 10.73 2.62
C ARG A 50 16.02 11.41 1.94
N LYS A 51 16.06 11.41 0.60
CA LYS A 51 17.11 12.09 -0.19
C LYS A 51 16.69 13.45 -0.71
N SER A 52 15.39 13.67 -0.91
CA SER A 52 14.87 14.84 -1.62
C SER A 52 14.06 15.79 -0.74
N GLY A 53 13.65 15.38 0.46
CA GLY A 53 12.68 16.09 1.30
C GLY A 53 11.23 16.08 0.75
N LEU A 54 11.05 15.86 -0.56
CA LEU A 54 9.73 15.88 -1.19
C LEU A 54 8.79 14.73 -0.76
N PRO A 55 7.47 14.96 -0.69
CA PRO A 55 6.47 13.92 -0.48
C PRO A 55 6.55 12.80 -1.51
N ARG A 56 6.36 11.55 -1.04
CA ARG A 56 6.36 10.33 -1.86
C ARG A 56 5.13 9.51 -1.51
N HIS A 57 4.27 9.32 -2.51
CA HIS A 57 3.04 8.57 -2.37
C HIS A 57 3.23 7.13 -2.84
N THR A 58 2.74 6.18 -2.07
CA THR A 58 2.66 4.76 -2.45
C THR A 58 1.32 4.23 -1.98
N MET A 59 0.67 3.43 -2.82
CA MET A 59 -0.53 2.73 -2.40
C MET A 59 -0.13 1.36 -1.84
N VAL A 60 -0.58 1.06 -0.62
CA VAL A 60 -0.28 -0.20 0.06
C VAL A 60 -1.56 -0.80 0.61
N GLU A 61 -1.62 -2.13 0.63
CA GLU A 61 -2.68 -2.84 1.32
C GLU A 61 -2.57 -2.59 2.84
N TYR A 62 -3.70 -2.55 3.51
CA TYR A 62 -3.74 -2.43 4.96
C TYR A 62 -4.84 -3.28 5.57
N HIS A 63 -4.67 -3.59 6.85
CA HIS A 63 -5.67 -4.24 7.68
C HIS A 63 -5.83 -3.47 8.98
N VAL A 64 -7.01 -3.58 9.58
CA VAL A 64 -7.26 -3.08 10.93
C VAL A 64 -7.11 -4.24 11.90
N VAL A 65 -6.14 -4.13 12.82
CA VAL A 65 -5.83 -5.11 13.87
C VAL A 65 -5.92 -4.38 15.21
N ASN A 66 -6.78 -4.84 16.12
CA ASN A 66 -7.02 -4.21 17.42
C ASN A 66 -7.27 -2.69 17.33
N GLY A 67 -8.06 -2.27 16.33
CA GLY A 67 -8.39 -0.86 16.08
C GLY A 67 -7.28 -0.03 15.41
N LYS A 68 -6.10 -0.62 15.13
CA LYS A 68 -4.97 0.08 14.53
C LYS A 68 -4.76 -0.35 13.08
N LYS A 69 -4.40 0.60 12.21
CA LYS A 69 -4.09 0.33 10.80
C LYS A 69 -2.69 -0.27 10.69
N VAL A 70 -2.57 -1.39 10.01
CA VAL A 70 -1.31 -2.13 9.81
C VAL A 70 -1.14 -2.46 8.33
N ALA A 71 0.01 -2.13 7.75
CA ALA A 71 0.37 -2.48 6.38
C ALA A 71 1.48 -3.54 6.35
N PRO A 72 1.29 -4.68 5.65
CA PRO A 72 2.37 -5.60 5.34
C PRO A 72 3.40 -4.95 4.40
N CYS A 73 4.67 -4.99 4.78
CA CYS A 73 5.77 -4.55 3.93
C CYS A 73 6.42 -5.76 3.25
N ALA A 74 5.75 -6.28 2.23
CA ALA A 74 6.16 -7.54 1.60
C ALA A 74 7.59 -7.53 1.02
N PHE A 75 8.09 -6.36 0.59
CA PHE A 75 9.46 -6.17 0.12
C PHE A 75 10.49 -5.88 1.24
N GLY A 76 10.04 -5.82 2.50
CA GLY A 76 10.86 -5.57 3.68
C GLY A 76 11.81 -4.38 3.52
N ALA A 77 13.05 -4.56 3.97
CA ALA A 77 14.13 -3.57 3.92
C ALA A 77 14.46 -3.03 2.51
N LYS A 78 14.00 -3.67 1.42
CA LYS A 78 14.21 -3.15 0.04
C LYS A 78 13.19 -2.09 -0.35
N SER A 79 12.06 -2.00 0.33
CA SER A 79 11.00 -1.05 0.04
C SER A 79 11.47 0.40 0.21
N GLN A 80 11.27 1.23 -0.81
CA GLN A 80 11.67 2.65 -0.75
C GLN A 80 10.83 3.45 0.25
N TRP A 81 9.53 3.16 0.37
CA TRP A 81 8.67 3.82 1.35
C TRP A 81 9.05 3.40 2.77
N TYR A 82 9.45 2.15 2.99
CA TYR A 82 9.96 1.72 4.29
C TYR A 82 11.28 2.40 4.64
N LYS A 83 12.22 2.51 3.68
CA LYS A 83 13.46 3.27 3.88
C LYS A 83 13.21 4.76 4.17
N ASN A 84 12.13 5.33 3.62
CA ASN A 84 11.73 6.69 3.94
C ASN A 84 11.20 6.76 5.39
N ILE A 85 10.33 5.84 5.80
CA ILE A 85 9.82 5.72 7.18
C ILE A 85 10.96 5.58 8.20
N GLN A 86 11.98 4.78 7.89
CA GLN A 86 13.13 4.61 8.77
C GLN A 86 13.92 5.92 8.97
N ALA A 87 13.88 6.84 8.01
CA ALA A 87 14.52 8.14 8.11
C ALA A 87 13.60 9.19 8.78
N ASP A 88 12.31 9.13 8.50
CA ASP A 88 11.28 9.98 9.11
C ASP A 88 9.97 9.18 9.25
N PRO A 89 9.55 8.82 10.47
CA PRO A 89 8.38 7.99 10.70
C PRO A 89 7.06 8.75 10.55
N ARG A 90 7.08 10.08 10.38
CA ARG A 90 5.87 10.89 10.22
C ARG A 90 5.31 10.71 8.81
N VAL A 91 4.06 10.26 8.73
CA VAL A 91 3.41 9.89 7.48
C VAL A 91 1.98 10.39 7.45
N THR A 92 1.46 10.63 6.25
CA THR A 92 0.04 10.86 6.04
C THR A 92 -0.58 9.61 5.44
N VAL A 93 -1.65 9.12 6.05
CA VAL A 93 -2.40 7.95 5.62
C VAL A 93 -3.75 8.44 5.10
N GLN A 94 -4.11 8.04 3.88
CA GLN A 94 -5.44 8.32 3.34
C GLN A 94 -6.14 7.01 3.00
N THR A 95 -7.37 6.89 3.48
CA THR A 95 -8.27 5.74 3.27
C THR A 95 -9.64 6.24 2.83
N ALA A 96 -10.60 5.33 2.64
CA ALA A 96 -12.00 5.72 2.42
C ALA A 96 -12.58 6.55 3.60
N ASP A 97 -12.01 6.42 4.80
CA ASP A 97 -12.47 7.13 6.01
C ASP A 97 -11.92 8.56 6.11
N GLY A 98 -11.00 8.94 5.22
CA GLY A 98 -10.41 10.27 5.17
C GLY A 98 -8.89 10.29 5.26
N THR A 99 -8.35 11.46 5.60
CA THR A 99 -6.91 11.72 5.71
C THR A 99 -6.51 11.84 7.17
N GLU A 100 -5.49 11.09 7.58
CA GLU A 100 -5.01 11.04 8.96
C GLU A 100 -3.51 11.28 9.03
N ARG A 101 -3.10 12.03 10.07
CA ARG A 101 -1.70 12.25 10.43
C ARG A 101 -1.26 11.11 11.34
N MET A 102 -0.20 10.40 10.95
CA MET A 102 0.19 9.15 11.57
C MET A 102 1.70 9.07 11.77
N ARG A 103 2.12 8.27 12.75
CA ARG A 103 3.48 7.81 12.95
C ARG A 103 3.57 6.34 12.58
N ALA A 104 4.48 5.99 11.68
CA ALA A 104 4.72 4.63 11.25
C ALA A 104 5.70 3.92 12.19
N VAL A 105 5.35 2.72 12.64
CA VAL A 105 6.12 1.92 13.59
C VAL A 105 6.26 0.51 13.06
N ARG A 106 7.50 -0.01 12.99
CA ARG A 106 7.73 -1.42 12.69
C ARG A 106 7.30 -2.25 13.89
N VAL A 107 6.43 -3.22 13.66
CA VAL A 107 5.98 -4.15 14.70
C VAL A 107 7.04 -5.23 14.92
N THR A 108 7.49 -5.37 16.15
CA THR A 108 8.49 -6.38 16.58
C THR A 108 8.09 -7.12 17.86
N GLU A 109 7.02 -6.67 18.52
CA GLU A 109 6.41 -7.28 19.70
C GLU A 109 5.72 -8.59 19.31
N ASP A 110 6.04 -9.68 20.00
CA ASP A 110 5.61 -11.02 19.63
C ASP A 110 4.08 -11.19 19.70
N GLU A 111 3.44 -10.59 20.72
CA GLU A 111 1.99 -10.63 20.88
C GLU A 111 1.27 -9.82 19.78
N GLU A 112 1.82 -8.68 19.39
CA GLU A 112 1.27 -7.88 18.30
C GLU A 112 1.42 -8.61 16.95
N LEU A 113 2.56 -9.27 16.73
CA LEU A 113 2.78 -10.10 15.53
C LEU A 113 1.80 -11.28 15.46
N ARG A 114 1.51 -11.93 16.60
CA ARG A 114 0.50 -13.00 16.68
C ARG A 114 -0.88 -12.48 16.30
N ALA A 115 -1.31 -11.37 16.90
CA ALA A 115 -2.61 -10.76 16.59
C ALA A 115 -2.72 -10.34 15.11
N ILE A 116 -1.65 -9.82 14.52
CA ILE A 116 -1.59 -9.50 13.09
C ILE A 116 -1.74 -10.78 12.27
N PHE A 117 -0.93 -11.81 12.54
CA PHE A 117 -0.98 -13.08 11.82
C PHE A 117 -2.40 -13.67 11.85
N GLU A 118 -3.01 -13.81 13.02
CA GLU A 118 -4.35 -14.37 13.16
C GLU A 118 -5.43 -13.54 12.44
N THR A 119 -5.28 -12.22 12.43
CA THR A 119 -6.22 -11.35 11.73
C THR A 119 -6.12 -11.52 10.22
N LEU A 120 -4.89 -11.54 9.69
CA LEU A 120 -4.64 -11.71 8.26
C LEU A 120 -5.01 -13.13 7.82
N GLN A 121 -4.71 -14.15 8.62
CA GLN A 121 -5.08 -15.54 8.37
C GLN A 121 -6.59 -15.72 8.22
N ARG A 122 -7.40 -14.95 8.98
CA ARG A 122 -8.87 -14.98 8.88
C ARG A 122 -9.40 -14.20 7.69
N ARG A 123 -8.76 -13.09 7.29
CA ARG A 123 -9.25 -12.21 6.22
C ARG A 123 -8.75 -12.59 4.84
N ASP A 124 -7.46 -12.84 4.70
CA ASP A 124 -6.82 -13.22 3.44
C ASP A 124 -5.75 -14.32 3.68
N PRO A 125 -6.20 -15.56 3.95
CA PRO A 125 -5.29 -16.68 4.16
C PRO A 125 -4.45 -16.99 2.92
N ALA A 126 -5.00 -16.79 1.72
CA ALA A 126 -4.32 -17.15 0.48
C ALA A 126 -3.09 -16.27 0.24
N LEU A 127 -3.24 -14.95 0.35
CA LEU A 127 -2.14 -14.01 0.15
C LEU A 127 -1.09 -14.13 1.25
N LEU A 128 -1.51 -14.24 2.51
CA LEU A 128 -0.60 -14.40 3.65
C LEU A 128 0.22 -15.69 3.53
N ASN A 129 -0.44 -16.82 3.31
CA ASN A 129 0.23 -18.11 3.18
C ASN A 129 1.24 -18.09 2.03
N TRP A 130 0.83 -17.57 0.87
CA TRP A 130 1.72 -17.47 -0.28
C TRP A 130 2.93 -16.57 0.00
N TYR A 131 2.73 -15.42 0.65
CA TYR A 131 3.82 -14.54 1.04
C TYR A 131 4.82 -15.23 1.96
N LEU A 132 4.36 -15.86 3.04
CA LEU A 132 5.21 -16.57 4.02
C LEU A 132 5.95 -17.74 3.36
N GLN A 133 5.25 -18.55 2.56
CA GLN A 133 5.86 -19.65 1.81
C GLN A 133 6.90 -19.16 0.80
N SER A 134 6.71 -17.99 0.18
CA SER A 134 7.73 -17.40 -0.71
C SER A 134 9.02 -17.03 0.03
N LEU A 135 8.95 -16.86 1.35
CA LEU A 135 10.10 -16.66 2.23
C LEU A 135 10.65 -17.97 2.80
N GLY A 136 10.02 -19.11 2.51
CA GLY A 136 10.32 -20.40 3.15
C GLY A 136 9.97 -20.40 4.63
N ILE A 137 8.94 -19.64 5.02
CA ILE A 137 8.43 -19.55 6.39
C ILE A 137 7.10 -20.30 6.43
N GLU A 138 6.93 -21.18 7.42
CA GLU A 138 5.66 -21.86 7.61
C GLU A 138 4.57 -20.85 8.02
N PRO A 139 3.32 -20.98 7.54
CA PRO A 139 2.25 -20.05 7.83
C PRO A 139 1.68 -20.28 9.23
N THR A 140 2.49 -20.01 10.25
CA THR A 140 2.11 -20.07 11.68
C THR A 140 2.56 -18.81 12.39
N ALA A 141 1.85 -18.43 13.47
CA ALA A 141 2.20 -17.26 14.27
C ALA A 141 3.64 -17.36 14.81
N ASP A 142 4.01 -18.52 15.36
CA ASP A 142 5.34 -18.73 15.94
C ASP A 142 6.44 -18.64 14.88
N SER A 143 6.18 -19.08 13.65
CA SER A 143 7.12 -18.92 12.54
C SER A 143 7.28 -17.47 12.12
N VAL A 144 6.21 -16.68 12.12
CA VAL A 144 6.27 -15.23 11.87
C VAL A 144 7.09 -14.55 12.95
N ILE A 145 6.86 -14.87 14.21
CA ILE A 145 7.59 -14.32 15.37
C ILE A 145 9.08 -14.68 15.28
N ALA A 146 9.41 -15.95 15.05
CA ALA A 146 10.78 -16.43 14.89
C ALA A 146 11.50 -15.77 13.70
N ASN A 147 10.76 -15.30 12.69
CA ASN A 147 11.28 -14.65 11.50
C ASN A 147 10.98 -13.13 11.45
N LYS A 148 10.80 -12.47 12.60
CA LYS A 148 10.48 -11.02 12.66
C LYS A 148 11.50 -10.10 11.99
N GLU A 149 12.72 -10.58 11.72
CA GLU A 149 13.71 -9.85 10.92
C GLU A 149 13.50 -9.90 9.40
N ARG A 150 12.64 -10.80 8.94
CA ARG A 150 12.37 -11.07 7.52
C ARG A 150 10.93 -10.72 7.13
N VAL A 151 10.02 -10.73 8.10
CA VAL A 151 8.60 -10.37 7.96
C VAL A 151 8.38 -8.98 8.55
N TYR A 152 7.87 -8.06 7.74
CA TYR A 152 7.76 -6.65 8.12
C TYR A 152 6.29 -6.25 8.13
N PHE A 153 5.79 -5.83 9.29
CA PHE A 153 4.50 -5.18 9.44
C PHE A 153 4.71 -3.78 9.99
N ILE A 154 4.02 -2.81 9.39
CA ILE A 154 4.11 -1.41 9.77
C ILE A 154 2.77 -0.97 10.32
N ARG A 155 2.74 -0.64 11.60
CA ARG A 155 1.58 -0.06 12.28
C ARG A 155 1.60 1.45 12.13
N PHE A 156 0.41 2.05 12.05
CA PHE A 156 0.22 3.50 12.01
C PHE A 156 -0.51 3.95 13.27
N ASP A 157 0.14 4.82 14.03
CA ASP A 157 -0.40 5.43 15.24
C ASP A 157 -0.76 6.90 15.00
N PRO A 158 -1.91 7.40 15.49
CA PRO A 158 -2.24 8.81 15.38
C PRO A 158 -1.15 9.71 15.98
N THR A 159 -0.90 10.86 15.36
CA THR A 159 0.03 11.87 15.88
C THR A 159 -0.47 13.28 15.58
N ASP A 160 -0.11 14.21 16.47
CA ASP A 160 -0.35 15.65 16.29
C ASP A 160 0.81 16.35 15.57
N GLU A 161 1.94 15.66 15.40
CA GLU A 161 3.10 16.20 14.68
C GLU A 161 2.75 16.52 13.21
N PRO A 162 3.41 17.53 12.61
CA PRO A 162 3.27 17.79 11.18
C PRO A 162 3.72 16.60 10.35
N THR A 163 2.89 16.18 9.39
CA THR A 163 3.18 15.10 8.44
C THR A 163 3.24 15.66 7.02
N PRO A 164 3.90 14.98 6.06
CA PRO A 164 3.93 15.44 4.67
C PRO A 164 2.51 15.53 4.08
N PRO A 165 2.22 16.49 3.19
CA PRO A 165 0.88 16.67 2.62
C PRO A 165 0.41 15.42 1.87
N GLY A 166 -0.86 15.06 2.05
CA GLY A 166 -1.48 13.93 1.36
C GLY A 166 -1.50 14.08 -0.16
N LEU A 167 -1.86 13.00 -0.85
CA LEU A 167 -2.09 13.01 -2.28
C LEU A 167 -3.39 13.76 -2.59
N GLU A 168 -3.28 14.78 -3.44
CA GLU A 168 -4.40 15.61 -3.89
C GLU A 168 -5.20 14.96 -5.02
N VAL A 169 -6.46 15.39 -5.14
CA VAL A 169 -7.37 15.02 -6.23
C VAL A 169 -7.23 16.03 -7.38
N ASP A 170 -6.04 16.10 -7.96
CA ASP A 170 -5.65 17.11 -8.94
C ASP A 170 -6.00 16.74 -10.40
N LEU A 171 -6.56 15.54 -10.64
CA LEU A 171 -6.96 15.08 -11.98
C LEU A 171 -8.48 15.06 -12.19
N ALA A 172 -9.30 15.37 -11.20
CA ALA A 172 -10.77 15.31 -11.33
C ALA A 172 -11.34 16.26 -12.40
N TRP A 173 -10.61 17.31 -12.78
CA TRP A 173 -11.01 18.23 -13.87
C TRP A 173 -11.15 17.53 -15.24
N LEU A 174 -10.58 16.34 -15.40
CA LEU A 174 -10.72 15.54 -16.62
C LEU A 174 -12.17 15.05 -16.83
N TRP A 175 -12.97 14.91 -15.77
CA TRP A 175 -14.36 14.42 -15.88
C TRP A 175 -15.26 15.36 -16.70
N PRO A 176 -15.31 16.68 -16.44
CA PRO A 176 -16.01 17.62 -17.30
C PRO A 176 -15.60 17.53 -18.78
N VAL A 177 -14.30 17.41 -19.08
CA VAL A 177 -13.80 17.31 -20.46
C VAL A 177 -14.26 16.02 -21.13
N ALA A 178 -14.20 14.89 -20.42
CA ALA A 178 -14.66 13.60 -20.93
C ALA A 178 -16.17 13.60 -21.20
N LEU A 179 -16.97 14.20 -20.31
CA LEU A 179 -18.42 14.33 -20.47
C LEU A 179 -18.79 15.19 -21.68
N LEU A 180 -18.08 16.31 -21.90
CA LEU A 180 -18.26 17.16 -23.08
C LEU A 180 -17.91 16.41 -24.38
N GLY A 181 -16.83 15.62 -24.38
CA GLY A 181 -16.46 14.78 -25.52
C GLY A 181 -17.51 13.72 -25.86
N LEU A 182 -18.07 13.05 -24.85
CA LEU A 182 -19.16 12.08 -25.03
C LEU A 182 -20.43 12.74 -25.56
N LEU A 183 -20.76 13.95 -25.10
CA LEU A 183 -21.90 14.71 -25.59
C LEU A 183 -21.71 15.09 -27.06
N ALA A 184 -20.53 15.61 -27.43
CA ALA A 184 -20.20 15.95 -28.80
C ALA A 184 -20.25 14.73 -29.73
N MET A 185 -19.79 13.56 -29.27
CA MET A 185 -19.84 12.30 -30.02
C MET A 185 -21.28 11.83 -30.27
N LYS A 186 -22.19 12.02 -29.32
CA LYS A 186 -23.63 11.76 -29.51
C LYS A 186 -24.31 12.76 -30.45
N MET A 187 -23.75 13.95 -30.61
CA MET A 187 -24.27 15.01 -31.51
C MET A 187 -23.73 14.90 -32.94
N LEU A 188 -22.78 14.01 -33.22
CA LEU A 188 -22.32 13.74 -34.59
C LEU A 188 -23.45 13.02 -35.35
N PRO A 189 -24.00 13.61 -36.43
CA PRO A 189 -25.03 12.96 -37.22
C PRO A 189 -24.49 11.65 -37.81
N GLY A 190 -25.28 10.58 -37.71
CA GLY A 190 -24.93 9.27 -38.22
C GLY A 190 -24.48 9.36 -39.68
N ARG A 191 -23.28 8.84 -39.96
CA ARG A 191 -22.74 8.71 -41.31
C ARG A 191 -23.72 7.82 -42.10
N LYS A 192 -24.58 8.41 -42.92
CA LYS A 192 -25.42 7.67 -43.87
C LYS A 192 -24.48 7.02 -44.87
N GLU A 193 -24.44 5.69 -44.87
CA GLU A 193 -23.92 4.89 -45.99
C GLU A 193 -24.85 5.01 -47.20
#